data_AF-V5YNH7-F1
#
_entry.id   AF-V5YNH7-F1
#
_cell.length_a   1.000
_cell.length_b   1.000
_cell.length_c   1.000
_cell.angle_alpha   90.00
_cell.angle_beta   90.00
_cell.angle_gamma   90.00
#
_symmetry.space_group_name_H-M   'P 1'
#
loop_
_entity.id
_entity.type
_entity.pdbx_description
1 polymer ?
#
loop_
_entity_poly.entity_id
_entity_poly.type
_entity_poly.pdbx_seq_one_letter_code
_entity_poly.pdbx_strand_id
1 'polypeptide(L)'
;MTSFADRIDAPISATQRAQLKRDASDLYGTAKRKGNTLDRWDHGQEAPAARDHFELGCWLYYFTQCYRSGHDTLELRIDIVRRLFLAGLHSPGYKFFTVFDFGERQFDSIFEQGDAKQVIEGLRVFLGSEEVRKGFEYFGWPLDGDQAALF
;
A
#
# COMPACT_ATOMS: atom_id res chain seq x y z
N MET A 1 21.95 -5.71 1.91
CA MET A 1 20.83 -4.89 1.38
C MET A 1 20.07 -4.37 2.58
N THR A 2 19.81 -3.06 2.67
CA THR A 2 18.95 -2.50 3.74
C THR A 2 17.53 -2.99 3.48
N SER A 3 16.87 -3.59 4.49
CA SER A 3 15.49 -4.04 4.35
C SER A 3 14.57 -2.85 4.02
N PHE A 4 13.50 -3.10 3.25
CA PHE A 4 12.48 -2.07 3.02
C PHE A 4 11.87 -1.57 4.34
N ALA A 5 11.84 -2.41 5.38
CA ALA A 5 11.26 -2.09 6.67
C ALA A 5 11.94 -0.89 7.36
N ASP A 6 13.25 -0.72 7.17
CA ASP A 6 14.06 0.33 7.80
C ASP A 6 14.00 1.68 7.06
N ARG A 7 13.44 1.69 5.84
CA ARG A 7 13.38 2.90 5.02
C ARG A 7 12.14 3.71 5.36
N ILE A 8 12.36 4.98 5.72
CA ILE A 8 11.26 5.93 5.87
C ILE A 8 10.75 6.33 4.48
N ASP A 9 11.66 6.77 3.61
CA ASP A 9 11.33 7.30 2.29
C ASP A 9 11.24 6.19 1.22
N ALA A 10 10.21 6.28 0.38
CA ALA A 10 10.04 5.44 -0.79
C ALA A 10 11.20 5.61 -1.77
N PRO A 11 11.69 4.51 -2.39
CA PRO A 11 12.83 4.51 -3.30
C PRO A 11 12.44 5.01 -4.70
N ILE A 12 11.97 6.25 -4.75
CA ILE A 12 11.62 6.98 -5.97
C ILE A 12 12.58 8.15 -6.17
N SER A 13 12.75 8.58 -7.42
CA SER A 13 13.58 9.75 -7.72
C SER A 13 12.98 11.04 -7.15
N ALA A 14 13.85 12.04 -6.91
CA ALA A 14 13.41 13.39 -6.51
C ALA A 14 12.41 13.99 -7.52
N THR A 15 12.60 13.73 -8.81
CA THR A 15 11.69 14.18 -9.88
C THR A 15 10.31 13.54 -9.75
N GLN A 16 10.23 12.22 -9.54
CA GLN A 16 8.96 11.52 -9.31
C GLN A 16 8.26 12.05 -8.06
N ARG A 17 9.00 12.18 -6.95
CA ARG A 17 8.47 12.73 -5.70
C ARG A 17 7.93 14.14 -5.86
N ALA A 18 8.64 15.02 -6.56
CA ALA A 18 8.18 16.38 -6.85
C ALA A 18 6.94 16.39 -7.75
N GLN A 19 6.85 15.47 -8.73
CA GLN A 19 5.68 15.31 -9.56
C GLN A 19 4.46 14.85 -8.75
N LEU A 20 4.61 13.80 -7.93
CA LEU A 20 3.54 13.32 -7.04
C LEU A 20 3.08 14.41 -6.07
N LYS A 21 3.98 15.25 -5.58
CA LYS A 21 3.62 16.37 -4.70
C LYS A 21 2.80 17.44 -5.42
N ARG A 22 3.13 17.75 -6.69
CA ARG A 22 2.30 18.63 -7.53
C ARG A 22 0.94 17.99 -7.81
N ASP A 23 0.92 16.71 -8.16
CA ASP A 23 -0.32 15.98 -8.46
C ASP A 23 -1.25 15.91 -7.24
N ALA A 24 -0.70 15.67 -6.05
CA ALA A 24 -1.42 15.70 -4.77
C ALA A 24 -2.00 17.08 -4.40
N SER A 25 -1.44 18.17 -4.95
CA SER A 25 -1.98 19.52 -4.73
C SER A 25 -3.11 19.89 -5.71
N ASP A 26 -3.28 19.13 -6.79
CA ASP A 26 -4.26 19.35 -7.85
C ASP A 26 -4.84 18.00 -8.33
N LEU A 27 -5.70 17.39 -7.51
CA LEU A 27 -6.27 16.07 -7.82
C LEU A 27 -7.15 16.11 -9.07
N TYR A 28 -7.99 17.14 -9.24
CA TYR A 28 -8.85 17.24 -10.44
C TYR A 28 -8.03 17.41 -11.72
N GLY A 29 -7.00 18.27 -11.71
CA GLY A 29 -6.12 18.39 -12.86
C GLY A 29 -5.31 17.12 -13.11
N THR A 30 -4.90 16.41 -12.05
CA THR A 30 -4.25 15.09 -12.17
C THR A 30 -5.16 14.06 -12.80
N ALA A 31 -6.41 13.92 -12.32
CA ALA A 31 -7.40 13.02 -12.88
C ALA A 31 -7.63 13.30 -14.36
N LYS A 32 -7.78 14.59 -14.73
CA LYS A 32 -7.89 15.01 -16.13
C LYS A 32 -6.67 14.63 -16.96
N ARG A 33 -5.45 14.85 -16.46
CA ARG A 33 -4.20 14.48 -17.17
C ARG A 33 -4.06 12.98 -17.37
N LYS A 34 -4.52 12.18 -16.41
CA LYS A 34 -4.46 10.71 -16.44
C LYS A 34 -5.66 10.07 -17.15
N GLY A 35 -6.70 10.84 -17.50
CA GLY A 35 -7.91 10.31 -18.12
C GLY A 35 -8.83 9.56 -17.14
N ASN A 36 -8.70 9.83 -15.84
CA ASN A 36 -9.54 9.24 -14.82
C ASN A 36 -10.77 10.11 -14.54
N THR A 37 -11.90 9.47 -14.27
CA THR A 37 -13.05 10.13 -13.65
C THR A 37 -12.78 10.25 -12.16
N LEU A 38 -12.82 11.47 -11.64
CA LEU A 38 -12.75 11.74 -10.20
C LEU A 38 -13.98 12.54 -9.82
N ASP A 39 -14.90 11.90 -9.10
CA ASP A 39 -16.09 12.60 -8.61
C ASP A 39 -15.80 13.33 -7.28
N ARG A 40 -16.83 14.00 -6.74
CA ARG A 40 -16.69 14.76 -5.49
C ARG A 40 -16.48 13.86 -4.27
N TRP A 41 -17.06 12.67 -4.26
CA TRP A 41 -16.92 11.72 -3.17
C TRP A 41 -15.50 11.14 -3.14
N ASP A 42 -15.01 10.70 -4.30
CA ASP A 42 -13.65 10.21 -4.46
C ASP A 42 -12.63 11.28 -4.08
N HIS A 43 -12.80 12.51 -4.58
CA HIS A 43 -11.95 13.64 -4.17
C HIS A 43 -11.97 13.86 -2.65
N GLY A 44 -13.15 13.75 -2.02
CA GLY A 44 -13.32 13.88 -0.58
C GLY A 44 -12.54 12.84 0.23
N GLN A 45 -12.26 11.68 -0.36
CA GLN A 45 -11.48 10.60 0.27
C GLN A 45 -10.00 10.63 -0.11
N GLU A 46 -9.68 10.90 -1.38
CA GLU A 46 -8.31 10.89 -1.90
C GLU A 46 -7.51 12.12 -1.43
N ALA A 47 -8.12 13.31 -1.36
CA ALA A 47 -7.38 14.52 -1.00
C ALA A 47 -6.82 14.49 0.44
N PRO A 48 -7.58 14.07 1.47
CA PRO A 48 -7.02 13.86 2.80
C PRO A 48 -5.94 12.77 2.81
N ALA A 49 -6.16 11.66 2.12
CA ALA A 49 -5.18 10.57 2.07
C ALA A 49 -3.85 11.01 1.43
N ALA A 50 -3.90 11.76 0.32
CA ALA A 50 -2.70 12.30 -0.33
C ALA A 50 -1.97 13.34 0.52
N ARG A 51 -2.68 14.10 1.35
CA ARG A 51 -2.11 15.09 2.26
C ARG A 51 -1.50 14.45 3.51
N ASP A 52 -2.28 13.60 4.18
CA ASP A 52 -1.99 13.08 5.52
C ASP A 52 -1.08 11.85 5.45
N HIS A 53 -1.08 11.13 4.32
CA HIS A 53 -0.30 9.91 4.09
C HIS A 53 0.55 10.01 2.82
N PHE A 54 1.12 11.18 2.51
CA PHE A 54 1.89 11.40 1.29
C PHE A 54 3.04 10.39 1.11
N GLU A 55 3.79 10.10 2.17
CA GLU A 55 4.92 9.16 2.09
C GLU A 55 4.46 7.72 1.83
N LEU A 56 3.37 7.30 2.50
CA LEU A 56 2.73 6.02 2.19
C LEU A 56 2.28 5.98 0.73
N GLY A 57 1.66 7.06 0.22
CA GLY A 57 1.32 7.19 -1.19
C GLY A 57 2.53 7.00 -2.11
N CYS A 58 3.69 7.56 -1.76
CA CYS A 58 4.93 7.35 -2.52
C CYS A 58 5.38 5.89 -2.54
N TRP A 59 5.24 5.16 -1.43
CA TRP A 59 5.49 3.72 -1.37
C TRP A 59 4.51 2.92 -2.22
N LEU A 60 3.22 3.27 -2.17
CA LEU A 60 2.19 2.64 -2.99
C LEU A 60 2.43 2.87 -4.48
N TYR A 61 2.83 4.09 -4.86
CA TYR A 61 3.24 4.40 -6.23
C TYR A 61 4.44 3.54 -6.67
N TYR A 62 5.48 3.45 -5.83
CA TYR A 62 6.65 2.63 -6.12
C TYR A 62 6.27 1.15 -6.32
N PHE A 63 5.44 0.60 -5.43
CA PHE A 63 4.92 -0.75 -5.56
C PHE A 63 4.16 -0.95 -6.87
N THR A 64 3.25 -0.05 -7.23
CA THR A 64 2.51 -0.13 -8.49
C THR A 64 3.46 -0.15 -9.69
N GLN A 65 4.56 0.63 -9.68
CA GLN A 65 5.55 0.57 -10.75
C GLN A 65 6.27 -0.78 -10.80
N CYS A 66 6.71 -1.31 -9.65
CA CYS A 66 7.33 -2.63 -9.56
C CYS A 66 6.41 -3.74 -10.06
N TYR A 67 5.15 -3.75 -9.60
CA TYR A 67 4.13 -4.70 -10.01
C TYR A 67 3.90 -4.68 -11.53
N ARG A 68 3.72 -3.49 -12.12
CA ARG A 68 3.55 -3.34 -13.59
C ARG A 68 4.76 -3.85 -14.38
N SER A 69 5.95 -3.78 -13.80
CA SER A 69 7.19 -4.31 -14.40
C SER A 69 7.47 -5.78 -14.09
N GLY A 70 6.65 -6.46 -13.27
CA GLY A 70 6.91 -7.83 -12.83
C GLY A 70 8.13 -7.97 -11.90
N HIS A 71 8.44 -6.90 -11.15
CA HIS A 71 9.59 -6.84 -10.23
C HIS A 71 9.15 -6.65 -8.78
N ASP A 72 7.87 -6.78 -8.46
CA ASP A 72 7.43 -6.79 -7.07
C ASP A 72 7.91 -8.07 -6.39
N THR A 73 8.50 -7.90 -5.21
CA THR A 73 9.04 -8.99 -4.41
C THR A 73 8.10 -9.30 -3.26
N LEU A 74 8.19 -10.52 -2.71
CA LEU A 74 7.47 -10.89 -1.50
C LEU A 74 7.76 -9.91 -0.35
N GLU A 75 9.02 -9.50 -0.15
CA GLU A 75 9.41 -8.51 0.88
C GLU A 75 8.69 -7.18 0.67
N LEU A 76 8.66 -6.67 -0.56
CA LEU A 76 7.97 -5.42 -0.88
C LEU A 76 6.47 -5.54 -0.62
N ARG A 77 5.85 -6.66 -1.02
CA ARG A 77 4.43 -6.93 -0.77
C ARG A 77 4.08 -6.94 0.71
N ILE A 78 4.88 -7.63 1.53
CA ILE A 78 4.76 -7.61 3.00
C ILE A 78 4.89 -6.18 3.54
N ASP A 79 5.91 -5.43 3.10
CA ASP A 79 6.16 -4.08 3.59
C ASP A 79 5.03 -3.11 3.23
N ILE A 80 4.42 -3.23 2.05
CA ILE A 80 3.28 -2.41 1.65
C ILE A 80 2.08 -2.65 2.56
N VAL A 81 1.72 -3.91 2.82
CA VAL A 81 0.61 -4.24 3.73
C VAL A 81 0.92 -3.76 5.15
N ARG A 82 2.16 -3.97 5.62
CA ARG A 82 2.61 -3.47 6.92
C ARG A 82 2.40 -1.96 7.05
N ARG A 83 2.84 -1.17 6.06
CA ARG A 83 2.70 0.29 6.08
C ARG A 83 1.25 0.74 6.02
N LEU A 84 0.41 0.06 5.22
CA LEU A 84 -1.03 0.30 5.18
C LEU A 84 -1.66 0.06 6.56
N PHE A 85 -1.35 -1.06 7.21
CA PHE A 85 -1.90 -1.37 8.52
C PHE A 85 -1.40 -0.41 9.60
N LEU A 86 -0.10 -0.08 9.62
CA LEU A 86 0.45 0.93 10.54
C LEU A 86 -0.20 2.31 10.39
N ALA A 87 -0.72 2.63 9.21
CA ALA A 87 -1.51 3.84 8.96
C ALA A 87 -3.01 3.71 9.31
N GLY A 88 -3.44 2.54 9.81
CA GLY A 88 -4.84 2.22 10.11
C GLY A 88 -5.70 1.95 8.86
N LEU A 89 -5.07 1.66 7.72
CA LEU A 89 -5.73 1.48 6.43
C LEU A 89 -5.77 0.00 6.04
N HIS A 90 -6.76 -0.74 6.54
CA HIS A 90 -6.86 -2.19 6.26
C HIS A 90 -7.44 -2.49 4.89
N SER A 91 -8.38 -1.67 4.42
CA SER A 91 -8.91 -1.71 3.05
C SER A 91 -8.83 -0.29 2.46
N PRO A 92 -7.73 0.03 1.75
CA PRO A 92 -7.51 1.39 1.24
C PRO A 92 -8.47 1.74 0.09
N GLY A 93 -9.12 0.76 -0.55
CA GLY A 93 -9.98 0.96 -1.71
C GLY A 93 -9.27 1.82 -2.77
N TYR A 94 -9.91 2.91 -3.19
CA TYR A 94 -9.38 3.86 -4.17
C TYR A 94 -8.77 5.13 -3.55
N LYS A 95 -8.51 5.18 -2.23
CA LYS A 95 -8.00 6.38 -1.53
C LYS A 95 -6.67 6.92 -2.06
N PHE A 96 -5.90 6.12 -2.80
CA PHE A 96 -4.58 6.47 -3.34
C PHE A 96 -4.52 6.36 -4.87
N PHE A 97 -5.67 6.27 -5.54
CA PHE A 97 -5.69 5.88 -6.95
C PHE A 97 -5.24 6.99 -7.90
N THR A 98 -5.83 8.18 -7.82
CA THR A 98 -5.63 9.23 -8.80
C THR A 98 -4.18 9.71 -8.85
N VAL A 99 -3.54 9.88 -7.70
CA VAL A 99 -2.16 10.37 -7.62
C VAL A 99 -1.16 9.22 -7.71
N PHE A 100 -1.35 8.16 -6.92
CA PHE A 100 -0.35 7.12 -6.71
C PHE A 100 -0.60 5.83 -7.51
N ASP A 101 -1.67 5.79 -8.31
CA ASP A 101 -2.07 4.63 -9.12
C ASP A 101 -2.31 3.35 -8.31
N PHE A 102 -2.67 3.48 -7.03
CA PHE A 102 -2.92 2.35 -6.14
C PHE A 102 -4.40 2.28 -5.77
N GLY A 103 -5.07 1.23 -6.23
CA GLY A 103 -6.46 0.93 -5.91
C GLY A 103 -6.67 -0.50 -5.42
N GLU A 104 -7.94 -0.90 -5.30
CA GLU A 104 -8.35 -2.24 -4.86
C GLU A 104 -7.66 -3.37 -5.63
N ARG A 105 -7.59 -3.26 -6.97
CA ARG A 105 -6.91 -4.27 -7.80
C ARG A 105 -5.44 -4.47 -7.43
N GLN A 106 -4.71 -3.39 -7.12
CA GLN A 106 -3.31 -3.47 -6.70
C GLN A 106 -3.20 -4.08 -5.31
N PHE A 107 -4.12 -3.74 -4.40
CA PHE A 107 -4.16 -4.35 -3.08
C PHE A 107 -4.43 -5.86 -3.16
N ASP A 108 -5.44 -6.28 -3.91
CA ASP A 108 -5.77 -7.70 -4.08
C ASP A 108 -4.61 -8.48 -4.72
N SER A 109 -3.93 -7.87 -5.71
CA SER A 109 -2.78 -8.50 -6.38
C SER A 109 -1.61 -8.82 -5.44
N ILE A 110 -1.56 -8.23 -4.24
CA ILE A 110 -0.58 -8.59 -3.22
C ILE A 110 -0.77 -10.04 -2.78
N PHE A 111 -2.02 -10.52 -2.72
CA PHE A 111 -2.37 -11.84 -2.20
C PHE A 111 -2.68 -12.85 -3.32
N GLU A 112 -3.02 -12.41 -4.52
CA GLU A 112 -3.43 -13.28 -5.63
C GLU A 112 -2.28 -13.98 -6.39
N GLN A 113 -1.03 -13.90 -5.91
CA GLN A 113 0.13 -14.49 -6.60
C GLN A 113 0.39 -15.97 -6.26
N GLY A 114 -0.54 -16.63 -5.55
CA GLY A 114 -0.41 -18.03 -5.13
C GLY A 114 0.42 -18.23 -3.86
N ASP A 115 0.93 -17.16 -3.27
CA ASP A 115 1.76 -17.16 -2.06
C ASP A 115 1.20 -16.25 -0.95
N ALA A 116 -0.11 -16.00 -0.95
CA ALA A 116 -0.82 -15.20 0.07
C ALA A 116 -0.40 -15.56 1.50
N LYS A 117 -0.27 -16.87 1.78
CA LYS A 117 0.16 -17.36 3.10
C LYS A 117 1.53 -16.81 3.51
N GLN A 118 2.48 -16.70 2.58
CA GLN A 118 3.81 -16.19 2.85
C GLN A 118 3.78 -14.69 3.17
N VAL A 119 2.89 -13.93 2.52
CA VAL A 119 2.67 -12.51 2.86
C VAL A 119 2.13 -12.38 4.28
N ILE A 120 1.11 -13.18 4.63
CA ILE A 120 0.48 -13.16 5.96
C ILE A 120 1.50 -13.57 7.04
N GLU A 121 2.23 -14.66 6.83
CA GLU A 121 3.27 -15.10 7.76
C GLU A 121 4.39 -14.06 7.91
N GLY A 122 4.80 -13.41 6.82
CA GLY A 122 5.77 -12.32 6.84
C GLY A 122 5.30 -11.11 7.64
N LEU A 123 3.99 -10.85 7.72
CA LEU A 123 3.42 -9.76 8.52
C LEU A 123 3.42 -10.07 10.03
N ARG A 124 3.47 -11.35 10.43
CA ARG A 124 3.33 -11.73 11.85
C ARG A 124 4.42 -11.18 12.75
N VAL A 125 5.62 -10.99 12.22
CA VAL A 125 6.74 -10.41 12.98
C VAL A 125 6.42 -9.00 13.49
N PHE A 126 5.38 -8.35 12.94
CA PHE A 126 4.92 -7.02 13.32
C PHE A 126 3.68 -7.02 14.23
N LEU A 127 3.19 -8.17 14.72
CA LEU A 127 2.01 -8.27 15.62
C LEU A 127 2.20 -7.60 17.00
N GLY A 128 3.43 -7.17 17.31
CA GLY A 128 3.69 -6.27 18.43
C GLY A 128 2.99 -4.90 18.28
N SER A 129 2.74 -4.44 17.05
CA SER A 129 1.92 -3.25 16.77
C SER A 129 0.43 -3.58 16.89
N GLU A 130 -0.30 -2.70 17.59
CA GLU A 130 -1.76 -2.80 17.73
C GLU A 130 -2.45 -2.62 16.38
N GLU A 131 -1.95 -1.73 15.53
CA GLU A 131 -2.49 -1.43 14.22
C GLU A 131 -2.36 -2.63 13.27
N VAL A 132 -1.22 -3.31 13.28
CA VAL A 132 -1.05 -4.55 12.50
C VAL A 132 -1.98 -5.65 13.01
N ARG A 133 -2.13 -5.78 14.34
CA ARG A 133 -3.06 -6.75 14.94
C ARG A 133 -4.52 -6.50 14.52
N LYS A 134 -4.96 -5.24 14.53
CA LYS A 134 -6.28 -4.83 14.04
C LYS A 134 -6.47 -5.16 12.56
N GLY A 135 -5.42 -5.07 11.77
CA GLY A 135 -5.44 -5.53 10.38
C GLY A 135 -5.71 -7.04 10.26
N PHE A 136 -5.03 -7.87 11.06
CA PHE A 136 -5.30 -9.31 11.12
C PHE A 136 -6.74 -9.60 11.55
N GLU A 137 -7.22 -8.94 12.61
CA GLU A 137 -8.60 -9.07 13.09
C GLU A 137 -9.62 -8.67 12.01
N TYR A 138 -9.38 -7.57 11.29
CA TYR A 138 -10.24 -7.08 10.21
C TYR A 138 -10.42 -8.13 9.10
N PHE A 139 -9.36 -8.85 8.74
CA PHE A 139 -9.40 -9.90 7.72
C PHE A 139 -9.75 -11.29 8.26
N GLY A 140 -9.91 -11.45 9.59
CA GLY A 140 -10.13 -12.75 10.22
C GLY A 140 -8.91 -13.68 10.11
N TRP A 141 -7.70 -13.13 9.97
CA TRP A 141 -6.48 -13.93 9.94
C TRP A 141 -6.12 -14.38 11.37
N PRO A 142 -5.69 -15.64 11.56
CA PRO A 142 -5.28 -16.12 12.88
C PRO A 142 -4.09 -15.28 13.38
N LEU A 143 -4.05 -14.95 14.67
CA LEU A 143 -2.94 -14.21 15.27
C LEU A 143 -1.73 -15.10 15.54
N ASP A 144 -1.99 -16.37 15.86
CA ASP A 144 -0.97 -17.40 15.96
C ASP A 144 -0.61 -17.91 14.56
N GLY A 145 0.69 -18.17 14.35
CA GLY A 145 1.17 -18.82 13.13
C GLY A 145 0.45 -20.12 12.86
N ASP A 146 0.46 -20.59 11.61
CA ASP A 146 0.18 -22.01 11.35
C ASP A 146 1.17 -22.80 12.23
N GLN A 147 0.69 -23.38 13.33
CA GLN A 147 1.41 -24.47 13.97
C GLN A 147 1.56 -25.50 12.87
N ALA A 148 2.79 -25.70 12.40
CA ALA A 148 3.10 -26.83 11.53
C ALA A 148 2.44 -28.04 12.18
N ALA A 149 1.40 -28.57 11.53
CA ALA A 149 0.70 -29.72 12.04
C ALA A 149 1.75 -30.83 12.07
N LEU A 150 2.23 -31.15 13.27
CA LEU A 150 3.09 -32.30 13.53
C LEU A 150 2.20 -33.53 13.33
N PHE A 151 2.06 -33.98 12.09
CA PHE A 151 1.53 -35.29 11.73
C PHE A 151 2.54 -35.99 10.83
#